data_AF-W2HTU4-F1
#
_entry.id   AF-W2HTU4-F1
#
_cell.length_a   1.000
_cell.length_b   1.000
_cell.length_c   1.000
_cell.angle_alpha   90.00
_cell.angle_beta   90.00
_cell.angle_gamma   90.00
#
_symmetry.space_group_name_H-M   'P 1'
#
loop_
_entity.id
_entity.type
_entity.pdbx_description
1 polymer ?
#
loop_
_entity_poly.entity_id
_entity_poly.type
_entity_poly.pdbx_seq_one_letter_code
_entity_poly.pdbx_strand_id
1 'polypeptide(L)'
;MVDRYMKQERTVIIAVVPANVDMHNTEILQAAQEADPNGTRTIAVVTKMDLVDTGAELAVHELLLNKKKKMRLGYHAVKCRNQRELSKGTSIEKGLANEIAFFGQHEYWNRLPTHLWGVPKLAERLVAILQDNIRRSLPKVIAEINSRMAETQKSLSSLGTPLETPGAQRQQFGKWVNQYLRLMEAAMSGQYELLSPIDSSNDTSATPEVRLRAGLRQKDLFFRAEVEATKVNDLLEFGDSLSPKKVVVGGQDLKRMLLWETALP
;
A
#
# COMPACT_ATOMS: atom_id res chain seq x y z
N MET A 1 -15.00 5.06 10.15
CA MET A 1 -15.50 5.19 8.74
C MET A 1 -15.14 6.56 8.15
N VAL A 2 -15.38 7.65 8.87
CA VAL A 2 -15.07 9.03 8.42
C VAL A 2 -13.56 9.27 8.25
N ASP A 3 -12.73 8.74 9.15
CA ASP A 3 -11.27 8.95 9.15
C ASP A 3 -10.61 8.49 7.85
N ARG A 4 -11.13 7.43 7.21
CA ARG A 4 -10.61 6.93 5.93
C ARG A 4 -10.75 7.98 4.83
N TYR A 5 -11.88 8.68 4.79
CA TYR A 5 -12.14 9.73 3.81
C TYR A 5 -11.38 11.01 4.15
N MET A 6 -11.27 11.37 5.44
CA MET A 6 -10.51 12.54 5.88
C MET A 6 -9.01 12.41 5.60
N LYS A 7 -8.42 11.22 5.81
CA LYS A 7 -7.01 10.94 5.52
C LYS A 7 -6.65 11.03 4.04
N GLN A 8 -7.60 10.78 3.14
CA GLN A 8 -7.35 10.86 1.70
C GLN A 8 -7.19 12.32 1.26
N GLU A 9 -6.01 12.75 0.82
CA GLU A 9 -5.70 14.13 0.40
C GLU A 9 -6.66 14.70 -0.65
N ARG A 10 -7.25 13.82 -1.47
CA ARG A 10 -8.18 14.15 -2.56
C ARG A 10 -9.57 14.55 -2.07
N THR A 11 -9.92 14.27 -0.81
CA THR A 11 -11.23 14.58 -0.26
C THR A 11 -11.31 16.05 0.18
N VAL A 12 -12.38 16.74 -0.22
CA VAL A 12 -12.73 18.05 0.37
C VAL A 12 -13.46 17.80 1.68
N ILE A 13 -13.03 18.46 2.75
CA ILE A 13 -13.63 18.36 4.08
C ILE A 13 -14.59 19.54 4.27
N ILE A 14 -15.84 19.23 4.56
CA ILE A 14 -16.87 20.23 4.88
C ILE A 14 -17.20 20.05 6.37
N ALA A 15 -16.68 20.95 7.20
CA ALA A 15 -16.92 20.93 8.64
C ALA A 15 -18.20 21.74 8.94
N VAL A 16 -19.31 21.05 9.20
CA VAL A 16 -20.58 21.70 9.56
C VAL A 16 -20.62 21.90 11.06
N VAL A 17 -20.75 23.15 11.49
CA VAL A 17 -20.73 23.55 12.90
C VAL A 17 -21.94 24.43 13.19
N PRO A 18 -22.74 24.15 14.23
CA PRO A 18 -23.84 25.02 14.59
C PRO A 18 -23.33 26.28 15.32
N ALA A 19 -23.96 27.42 15.06
CA ALA A 19 -23.53 28.72 15.60
C ALA A 19 -23.78 28.88 17.11
N ASN A 20 -24.59 28.01 17.71
CA ASN A 20 -24.95 28.05 19.13
C ASN A 20 -23.94 27.35 20.06
N VAL A 21 -22.96 26.65 19.50
CA VAL A 21 -21.89 25.97 20.26
C VAL A 21 -20.61 26.77 20.09
N ASP A 22 -19.75 26.80 21.12
CA ASP A 22 -18.43 27.40 20.99
C ASP A 22 -17.64 26.71 19.87
N MET A 23 -17.55 27.44 18.75
CA MET A 23 -16.93 26.95 17.53
C MET A 23 -15.43 26.69 17.71
N HIS A 24 -14.79 27.28 18.72
CA HIS A 24 -13.37 27.07 18.96
C HIS A 24 -13.04 25.65 19.43
N ASN A 25 -13.97 24.97 20.12
CA ASN A 25 -13.73 23.68 20.75
C ASN A 25 -14.57 22.53 20.16
N THR A 26 -14.97 22.63 18.89
CA THR A 26 -15.72 21.55 18.25
C THR A 26 -14.81 20.45 17.74
N GLU A 27 -15.11 19.21 18.13
CA GLU A 27 -14.37 17.99 17.75
C GLU A 27 -14.18 17.88 16.24
N ILE A 28 -15.18 18.31 15.45
CA ILE A 28 -15.16 18.27 13.99
C ILE A 28 -14.07 19.17 13.42
N LEU A 29 -13.89 20.39 13.96
CA LEU A 29 -12.83 21.29 13.50
C LEU A 29 -11.45 20.81 13.94
N GLN A 30 -11.34 20.15 15.09
CA GLN A 30 -10.10 19.53 15.53
C GLN A 30 -9.72 18.35 14.62
N ALA A 31 -10.65 17.41 14.38
CA ALA A 31 -10.43 16.29 13.48
C ALA A 31 -10.09 16.75 12.05
N ALA A 32 -10.73 17.82 11.57
CA ALA A 32 -10.41 18.40 10.27
C ALA A 32 -9.01 19.02 10.24
N GLN A 33 -8.58 19.66 11.33
CA GLN A 33 -7.24 20.24 11.44
C GLN A 33 -6.15 19.17 11.55
N GLU A 34 -6.42 18.03 12.20
CA GLU A 34 -5.54 16.87 12.23
C GLU A 34 -5.37 16.24 10.84
N ALA A 35 -6.45 16.17 10.05
CA ALA A 35 -6.43 15.61 8.70
C ALA A 35 -5.93 16.59 7.61
N ASP A 36 -6.03 17.90 7.84
CA ASP A 36 -5.58 18.96 6.93
C ASP A 36 -4.94 20.12 7.73
N PRO A 37 -3.68 19.96 8.18
CA PRO A 37 -2.98 21.00 8.97
C PRO A 37 -2.84 22.34 8.23
N ASN A 38 -2.82 22.31 6.90
CA ASN A 38 -2.67 23.49 6.06
C ASN A 38 -4.01 24.17 5.73
N GLY A 39 -5.15 23.57 6.11
CA GLY A 39 -6.50 24.09 5.83
C GLY A 39 -6.82 24.26 4.34
N THR A 40 -6.11 23.56 3.46
CA THR A 40 -6.18 23.76 1.99
C THR A 40 -7.44 23.23 1.35
N ARG A 41 -8.08 22.26 1.99
CA ARG A 41 -9.23 21.51 1.48
C ARG A 41 -10.38 21.43 2.49
N THR A 42 -10.28 22.21 3.56
CA THR A 42 -11.26 22.26 4.65
C THR A 42 -12.00 23.58 4.64
N ILE A 43 -13.32 23.54 4.43
CA ILE A 43 -14.22 24.69 4.59
C ILE A 43 -15.11 24.46 5.82
N ALA A 44 -15.27 25.50 6.62
CA ALA A 44 -16.17 25.49 7.77
C ALA A 44 -17.52 26.11 7.39
N VAL A 45 -18.60 25.36 7.55
CA VAL A 45 -19.97 25.81 7.29
C VAL A 45 -20.68 26.00 8.61
N VAL A 46 -21.07 27.23 8.90
CA VAL A 46 -21.76 27.63 10.12
C VAL A 46 -23.27 27.57 9.87
N THR A 47 -23.96 26.70 10.59
CA THR A 47 -25.41 26.53 10.49
C THR A 47 -26.12 27.03 11.74
N LYS A 48 -27.46 27.01 11.76
CA LYS A 48 -28.29 27.44 12.90
C LYS A 48 -27.96 28.87 13.38
N MET A 49 -27.68 29.77 12.44
CA MET A 49 -27.40 31.19 12.72
C MET A 49 -28.58 31.92 13.40
N ASP A 50 -29.77 31.33 13.36
CA ASP A 50 -30.98 31.79 14.02
C ASP A 50 -31.03 31.49 15.52
N LEU A 51 -30.17 30.59 16.03
CA LEU A 51 -30.07 30.23 17.44
C LEU A 51 -28.90 30.91 18.16
N VAL A 52 -28.32 31.94 17.56
CA VAL A 52 -27.23 32.70 18.20
C VAL A 52 -27.84 33.61 19.27
N ASP A 53 -27.33 33.52 20.50
CA ASP A 53 -27.79 34.35 21.61
C ASP A 53 -27.44 35.82 21.41
N THR A 54 -28.33 36.70 21.87
CA THR A 54 -28.12 38.15 21.86
C THR A 54 -26.91 38.50 22.73
N GLY A 55 -25.83 38.93 22.09
CA GLY A 55 -24.53 39.20 22.73
C GLY A 55 -23.38 38.32 22.20
N ALA A 56 -23.67 37.12 21.68
CA ALA A 56 -22.68 36.27 21.00
C ALA A 56 -22.53 36.58 19.50
N GLU A 57 -23.45 37.36 18.94
CA GLU A 57 -23.52 37.69 17.50
C GLU A 57 -22.24 38.35 16.99
N LEU A 58 -21.66 39.28 17.76
CA LEU A 58 -20.40 39.95 17.41
C LEU A 58 -19.23 38.95 17.34
N ALA A 59 -19.19 37.98 18.26
CA ALA A 59 -18.17 36.94 18.29
C ALA A 59 -18.26 36.02 17.05
N VAL A 60 -19.47 35.63 16.65
CA VAL A 60 -19.70 34.81 15.45
C VAL A 60 -19.42 35.62 14.18
N HIS A 61 -19.79 36.91 14.15
CA HIS A 61 -19.50 37.81 13.04
C HIS A 61 -17.99 37.94 12.78
N GLU A 62 -17.18 38.15 13.83
CA GLU A 62 -15.72 38.20 13.71
C GLU A 62 -15.10 36.86 13.28
N LEU A 63 -15.70 35.75 13.68
CA LEU A 63 -15.27 34.43 13.25
C LEU A 63 -15.52 34.23 11.75
N LEU A 64 -16.69 34.62 11.23
CA LEU A 64 -17.02 34.55 9.81
C LEU A 64 -16.07 35.39 8.95
N LEU A 65 -15.61 36.53 9.49
CA LEU A 65 -14.56 37.38 8.89
C LEU A 65 -13.14 36.80 9.07
N ASN A 66 -13.01 35.58 9.59
CA ASN A 66 -11.75 34.86 9.75
C ASN A 66 -10.76 35.55 10.71
N LYS A 67 -11.25 36.36 11.68
CA LYS A 67 -10.39 37.10 12.61
C LYS A 67 -9.91 36.28 13.81
N LYS A 68 -10.78 35.41 14.34
CA LYS A 68 -10.48 34.61 15.55
C LYS A 68 -9.66 33.36 15.25
N LYS A 69 -10.24 32.38 14.52
CA LYS A 69 -9.56 31.14 14.10
C LYS A 69 -9.38 31.14 12.60
N LYS A 70 -8.14 31.35 12.12
CA LYS A 70 -7.84 31.48 10.69
C LYS A 70 -7.95 30.14 9.95
N MET A 71 -8.87 30.06 9.00
CA MET A 71 -8.98 28.97 8.03
C MET A 71 -8.64 29.48 6.64
N ARG A 72 -7.87 28.73 5.85
CA ARG A 72 -7.44 29.17 4.52
C ARG A 72 -8.60 29.29 3.54
N LEU A 73 -9.55 28.35 3.57
CA LEU A 73 -10.80 28.45 2.82
C LEU A 73 -11.90 29.21 3.57
N GLY A 74 -11.62 29.77 4.75
CA GLY A 74 -12.55 30.59 5.53
C GLY A 74 -13.80 29.85 6.04
N TYR A 75 -14.78 30.65 6.46
CA TYR A 75 -16.07 30.20 6.96
C TYR A 75 -17.19 30.63 6.00
N HIS A 76 -18.30 29.89 6.03
CA HIS A 76 -19.50 30.23 5.29
C HIS A 76 -20.74 30.02 6.16
N ALA A 77 -21.61 31.02 6.26
CA ALA A 77 -22.83 30.94 7.07
C ALA A 77 -24.03 30.51 6.22
N VAL A 78 -24.86 29.64 6.76
CA VAL A 78 -26.13 29.23 6.14
C VAL A 78 -27.26 29.22 7.15
N LYS A 79 -28.46 29.54 6.68
CA LYS A 79 -29.69 29.31 7.43
C LYS A 79 -30.49 28.25 6.71
N CYS A 80 -30.64 27.10 7.35
CA CYS A 80 -31.46 26.01 6.83
C CYS A 80 -32.91 26.15 7.31
N ARG A 81 -33.80 25.35 6.72
CA ARG A 81 -35.20 25.26 7.17
C ARG A 81 -35.26 24.70 8.58
N ASN A 82 -36.08 25.31 9.43
CA ASN A 82 -36.28 24.83 10.80
C ASN A 82 -37.25 23.65 10.86
N GLN A 83 -37.19 22.85 11.92
CA GLN A 83 -38.06 21.67 12.09
C GLN A 83 -39.55 22.00 11.93
N ARG A 84 -39.98 23.17 12.42
CA ARG A 84 -41.36 23.66 12.28
C ARG A 84 -41.74 23.96 10.83
N GLU A 85 -40.82 24.53 10.05
CA GLU A 85 -41.04 24.83 8.62
C GLU A 85 -41.08 23.55 7.79
N LEU A 86 -40.33 22.53 8.21
CA LEU A 86 -40.33 21.22 7.60
C LEU A 86 -41.67 20.50 7.83
N SER A 87 -42.20 20.52 9.06
CA SER A 87 -43.54 19.97 9.38
C SER A 87 -44.67 20.66 8.61
N LYS A 88 -44.50 21.94 8.26
CA LYS A 88 -45.45 22.72 7.46
C LYS A 88 -45.30 22.53 5.94
N GLY A 89 -44.34 21.72 5.49
CA GLY A 89 -44.14 21.47 4.05
C GLY A 89 -43.63 22.68 3.26
N THR A 90 -42.84 23.55 3.89
CA THR A 90 -42.34 24.78 3.23
C THR A 90 -41.45 24.42 2.03
N SER A 91 -41.74 25.00 0.85
CA SER A 91 -40.97 24.78 -0.37
C SER A 91 -39.53 25.27 -0.23
N ILE A 92 -38.62 24.70 -1.03
CA ILE A 92 -37.19 25.05 -1.01
C ILE A 92 -36.99 26.53 -1.39
N GLU A 93 -37.73 27.02 -2.38
CA GLU A 93 -37.68 28.42 -2.82
C GLU A 93 -38.06 29.40 -1.71
N LYS A 94 -39.12 29.09 -0.94
CA LYS A 94 -39.51 29.89 0.23
C LYS A 94 -38.44 29.86 1.31
N GLY A 95 -37.80 28.70 1.54
CA GLY A 95 -36.67 28.58 2.46
C GLY A 95 -35.49 29.49 2.05
N LEU A 96 -35.18 29.55 0.76
CA LEU A 96 -34.13 30.42 0.24
C LEU A 96 -34.49 31.91 0.37
N ALA A 97 -35.74 32.28 0.08
CA ALA A 97 -36.21 33.64 0.29
C ALA A 97 -36.14 34.06 1.78
N ASN A 98 -36.50 33.14 2.69
CA ASN A 98 -36.39 33.36 4.14
C ASN A 98 -34.93 33.51 4.59
N GLU A 99 -34.00 32.79 3.97
CA GLU A 99 -32.56 32.94 4.22
C GLU A 99 -32.10 34.35 3.85
N ILE A 100 -32.41 34.81 2.63
CA ILE A 100 -32.05 36.15 2.16
C ILE A 100 -32.65 37.24 3.07
N ALA A 101 -33.92 37.09 3.45
CA ALA A 101 -34.58 38.03 4.36
C ALA A 101 -33.91 38.04 5.75
N PHE A 102 -33.53 36.88 6.28
CA PHE A 102 -32.88 36.77 7.59
C PHE A 102 -31.51 37.47 7.60
N PHE A 103 -30.66 37.18 6.62
CA PHE A 103 -29.33 37.79 6.55
C PHE A 103 -29.41 39.29 6.22
N GLY A 104 -30.42 39.74 5.48
CA GLY A 104 -30.62 41.15 5.14
C GLY A 104 -31.24 42.02 6.25
N GLN A 105 -32.11 41.45 7.09
CA GLN A 105 -32.78 42.19 8.17
C GLN A 105 -31.94 42.30 9.44
N HIS A 106 -31.06 41.35 9.69
CA HIS A 106 -30.34 41.24 10.95
C HIS A 106 -29.14 42.19 11.02
N GLU A 107 -28.99 42.93 12.13
CA GLU A 107 -28.01 44.02 12.26
C GLU A 107 -26.56 43.57 11.98
N TYR A 108 -26.12 42.49 12.61
CA TYR A 108 -24.76 41.95 12.43
C TYR A 108 -24.57 41.24 11.09
N TRP A 109 -25.55 40.45 10.63
CA TRP A 109 -25.38 39.64 9.43
C TRP A 109 -25.45 40.43 8.14
N ASN A 110 -26.18 41.54 8.11
CA ASN A 110 -26.24 42.43 6.95
C ASN A 110 -24.89 43.13 6.69
N ARG A 111 -24.06 43.30 7.72
CA ARG A 111 -22.69 43.83 7.57
C ARG A 111 -21.71 42.82 6.98
N LEU A 112 -22.07 41.54 6.88
CA LEU A 112 -21.21 40.52 6.28
C LEU A 112 -21.18 40.63 4.75
N PRO A 113 -20.02 40.43 4.13
CA PRO A 113 -19.93 40.26 2.69
C PRO A 113 -20.88 39.18 2.18
N THR A 114 -21.59 39.49 1.08
CA THR A 114 -22.61 38.61 0.48
C THR A 114 -22.09 37.26 0.00
N HIS A 115 -20.78 37.10 -0.18
CA HIS A 115 -20.15 35.84 -0.58
C HIS A 115 -19.84 34.89 0.59
N LEU A 116 -19.99 35.34 1.84
CA LEU A 116 -19.74 34.55 3.04
C LEU A 116 -21.00 33.91 3.62
N TRP A 117 -22.17 34.18 3.05
CA TRP A 117 -23.42 33.62 3.52
C TRP A 117 -24.33 33.18 2.37
N GLY A 118 -25.29 32.34 2.69
CA GLY A 118 -26.33 31.89 1.76
C GLY A 118 -26.00 30.56 1.08
N VAL A 119 -27.02 29.72 0.92
CA VAL A 119 -26.90 28.41 0.26
C VAL A 119 -26.45 28.50 -1.20
N PRO A 120 -26.94 29.44 -2.05
CA PRO A 120 -26.51 29.51 -3.45
C PRO A 120 -25.02 29.86 -3.57
N LYS A 121 -24.55 30.81 -2.75
CA LYS A 121 -23.15 31.21 -2.72
C LYS A 121 -22.24 30.14 -2.13
N LEU A 122 -22.74 29.36 -1.16
CA LEU A 122 -22.04 28.17 -0.69
C LEU A 122 -21.83 27.17 -1.82
N ALA A 123 -22.87 26.90 -2.63
CA ALA A 123 -22.77 25.96 -3.75
C ALA A 123 -21.74 26.42 -4.79
N GLU A 124 -21.78 27.69 -5.22
CA GLU A 124 -20.78 28.27 -6.13
C GLU A 124 -19.35 28.09 -5.59
N ARG A 125 -19.15 28.38 -4.30
CA ARG A 125 -17.85 28.27 -3.64
C ARG A 125 -17.37 26.83 -3.51
N LEU A 126 -18.25 25.89 -3.16
CA LEU A 126 -17.93 24.47 -3.07
C LEU A 126 -17.53 23.90 -4.44
N VAL A 127 -18.21 24.31 -5.51
CA VAL A 127 -17.86 23.91 -6.87
C VAL A 127 -16.47 24.42 -7.23
N ALA A 128 -16.14 25.68 -6.93
CA ALA A 128 -14.80 26.23 -7.16
C ALA A 128 -13.71 25.46 -6.37
N ILE A 129 -13.95 25.16 -5.09
CA ILE A 129 -13.02 24.38 -4.25
C ILE A 129 -12.83 22.97 -4.82
N LEU A 130 -13.92 22.33 -5.24
CA LEU A 130 -13.88 20.98 -5.82
C LEU A 130 -13.09 20.98 -7.14
N GLN A 131 -13.33 21.95 -8.03
CA GLN A 131 -12.61 22.07 -9.29
C GLN A 131 -11.10 22.26 -9.07
N ASP A 132 -10.72 23.13 -8.13
CA ASP A 132 -9.31 23.36 -7.77
C ASP A 132 -8.66 22.09 -7.19
N ASN A 133 -9.37 21.36 -6.33
CA ASN A 133 -8.90 20.10 -5.79
C ASN A 133 -8.74 19.00 -6.88
N ILE A 134 -9.70 18.90 -7.81
CA ILE A 134 -9.60 17.97 -8.95
C ILE A 134 -8.39 18.32 -9.81
N ARG A 135 -8.19 19.60 -10.16
CA ARG A 135 -7.04 20.04 -10.96
C ARG A 135 -5.70 19.68 -10.32
N ARG A 136 -5.57 19.83 -9.00
CA ARG A 136 -4.34 19.47 -8.26
C ARG A 136 -4.14 17.96 -8.12
N SER A 137 -5.21 17.20 -7.99
CA SER A 137 -5.13 15.76 -7.73
C SER A 137 -5.05 14.89 -8.98
N LEU A 138 -5.63 15.32 -10.11
CA LEU A 138 -5.69 14.55 -11.35
C LEU A 138 -4.33 14.04 -11.86
N PRO A 139 -3.27 14.87 -11.93
CA PRO A 139 -1.97 14.40 -12.41
C PRO A 139 -1.40 13.27 -11.54
N LYS A 140 -1.55 13.39 -10.21
CA LYS A 140 -1.13 12.35 -9.26
C LYS A 140 -1.92 11.06 -9.46
N VAL A 141 -3.23 11.16 -9.73
CA VAL A 141 -4.10 10.00 -9.99
C VAL A 141 -3.68 9.28 -11.26
N ILE A 142 -3.37 10.02 -12.33
CA ILE A 142 -2.90 9.43 -13.59
C ILE A 142 -1.59 8.68 -13.37
N ALA A 143 -0.64 9.28 -12.65
CA ALA A 143 0.62 8.62 -12.30
C ALA A 143 0.41 7.36 -11.45
N GLU A 144 -0.47 7.43 -10.44
CA GLU A 144 -0.83 6.28 -9.59
C GLU A 144 -1.45 5.13 -10.41
N ILE A 145 -2.36 5.43 -11.33
CA ILE A 145 -2.97 4.45 -12.23
C ILE A 145 -1.91 3.78 -13.12
N ASN A 146 -1.03 4.57 -13.73
CA ASN A 146 0.01 4.04 -14.61
C ASN A 146 1.00 3.15 -13.85
N SER A 147 1.39 3.53 -12.63
CA SER A 147 2.24 2.70 -11.77
C SER A 147 1.57 1.36 -11.45
N ARG A 148 0.32 1.39 -10.98
CA ARG A 148 -0.43 0.18 -10.66
C ARG A 148 -0.67 -0.71 -11.88
N MET A 149 -0.89 -0.11 -13.04
CA MET A 149 -1.01 -0.85 -14.30
C MET A 149 0.29 -1.56 -14.66
N ALA A 150 1.44 -0.88 -14.54
CA ALA A 150 2.75 -1.48 -14.78
C ALA A 150 3.08 -2.60 -13.78
N GLU A 151 2.79 -2.41 -12.49
CA GLU A 151 2.95 -3.42 -11.45
C GLU A 151 2.07 -4.65 -11.70
N THR A 152 0.81 -4.43 -12.07
CA THR A 152 -0.14 -5.50 -12.40
C THR A 152 0.32 -6.25 -13.65
N GLN A 153 0.79 -5.54 -14.67
CA GLN A 153 1.30 -6.15 -15.90
C GLN A 153 2.57 -6.98 -15.64
N LYS A 154 3.48 -6.49 -14.79
CA LYS A 154 4.68 -7.23 -14.35
C LYS A 154 4.30 -8.48 -13.55
N SER A 155 3.31 -8.37 -12.67
CA SER A 155 2.81 -9.51 -11.90
C SER A 155 2.16 -10.53 -12.83
N LEU A 156 1.37 -10.07 -13.81
CA LEU A 156 0.74 -10.94 -14.81
C LEU A 156 1.76 -11.63 -15.72
N SER A 157 2.82 -10.95 -16.14
CA SER A 157 3.88 -11.58 -16.94
C SER A 157 4.69 -12.60 -16.14
N SER A 158 4.86 -12.40 -14.83
CA SER A 158 5.52 -13.39 -13.95
C SER A 158 4.73 -14.68 -13.78
N LEU A 159 3.40 -14.63 -13.87
CA LEU A 159 2.52 -15.81 -13.78
C LEU A 159 2.56 -16.67 -15.07
N GLY A 160 3.09 -16.13 -16.16
CA GLY A 160 3.26 -16.84 -17.43
C GLY A 160 2.03 -16.81 -18.34
N THR A 161 2.04 -17.67 -19.35
CA THR A 161 0.99 -17.71 -20.38
C THR A 161 -0.23 -18.49 -19.90
N PRO A 162 -1.46 -18.03 -20.17
CA PRO A 162 -2.67 -18.79 -19.84
C PRO A 162 -2.70 -20.13 -20.58
N LEU A 163 -3.05 -21.19 -19.85
CA LEU A 163 -3.02 -22.59 -20.30
C LEU A 163 -4.43 -23.13 -20.61
N GLU A 164 -5.27 -22.31 -21.25
CA GLU A 164 -6.68 -22.63 -21.45
C GLU A 164 -6.93 -23.70 -22.52
N THR A 165 -6.08 -23.74 -23.55
CA THR A 165 -6.23 -24.71 -24.64
C THR A 165 -5.30 -25.92 -24.45
N PRO A 166 -5.75 -27.14 -24.81
CA PRO A 166 -4.90 -28.34 -24.72
C PRO A 166 -3.65 -28.23 -25.63
N GLY A 167 -3.72 -27.46 -26.71
CA GLY A 167 -2.55 -27.14 -27.56
C GLY A 167 -1.51 -26.28 -26.84
N ALA A 168 -1.95 -25.20 -26.17
CA ALA A 168 -1.06 -24.34 -25.39
C ALA A 168 -0.41 -25.09 -24.21
N GLN A 169 -1.17 -25.99 -23.56
CA GLN A 169 -0.64 -26.85 -22.49
C GLN A 169 0.51 -27.74 -22.97
N ARG A 170 0.34 -28.43 -24.10
CA ARG A 170 1.38 -29.29 -24.68
C ARG A 170 2.62 -28.48 -25.07
N GLN A 171 2.43 -27.30 -25.65
CA GLN A 171 3.53 -26.43 -26.03
C GLN A 171 4.31 -25.92 -24.81
N GLN A 172 3.61 -25.53 -23.74
CA GLN A 172 4.25 -25.05 -22.51
C GLN A 172 4.97 -26.19 -21.77
N PHE A 173 4.35 -27.37 -21.68
CA PHE A 173 4.99 -28.56 -21.12
C PHE A 173 6.26 -28.91 -21.90
N GLY A 174 6.20 -28.89 -23.23
CA GLY A 174 7.38 -29.08 -24.08
C GLY A 174 8.48 -28.05 -23.81
N LYS A 175 8.14 -26.77 -23.59
CA LYS A 175 9.12 -25.74 -23.20
C LYS A 175 9.76 -26.05 -21.84
N TRP A 176 8.98 -26.46 -20.84
CA TRP A 176 9.50 -26.84 -19.52
C TRP A 176 10.42 -28.05 -19.58
N VAL A 177 10.05 -29.10 -20.32
CA VAL A 177 10.90 -30.29 -20.51
C VAL A 177 12.21 -29.91 -21.20
N ASN A 178 12.16 -29.12 -22.28
CA ASN A 178 13.37 -28.67 -22.96
C ASN A 178 14.26 -27.80 -22.06
N GLN A 179 13.65 -26.92 -21.24
CA GLN A 179 14.40 -26.12 -20.28
C GLN A 179 15.10 -27.02 -19.26
N TYR A 180 14.38 -27.99 -18.69
CA TYR A 180 14.95 -28.94 -17.74
C TYR A 180 16.09 -29.76 -18.36
N LEU A 181 15.91 -30.29 -19.58
CA LEU A 181 16.96 -31.03 -20.28
C LEU A 181 18.22 -30.18 -20.52
N ARG A 182 18.06 -28.90 -20.90
CA ARG A 182 19.18 -27.96 -21.04
C ARG A 182 19.90 -27.73 -19.71
N LEU A 183 19.15 -27.57 -18.62
CA LEU A 183 19.74 -27.40 -17.28
C LEU A 183 20.51 -28.65 -16.85
N MET A 184 19.97 -29.85 -17.12
CA MET A 184 20.63 -31.12 -16.83
C MET A 184 21.89 -31.33 -17.68
N GLU A 185 21.84 -31.00 -18.98
CA GLU A 185 22.99 -31.07 -19.86
C GLU A 185 24.09 -30.07 -19.43
N ALA A 186 23.72 -28.84 -19.09
CA ALA A 186 24.63 -27.84 -18.53
C ALA A 186 25.27 -28.32 -17.22
N ALA A 187 24.47 -28.94 -16.34
CA ALA A 187 24.94 -29.53 -15.10
C ALA A 187 25.92 -30.69 -15.32
N MET A 188 25.66 -31.57 -16.30
CA MET A 188 26.53 -32.70 -16.65
C MET A 188 27.81 -32.26 -17.38
N SER A 189 27.73 -31.26 -18.26
CA SER A 189 28.86 -30.73 -19.04
C SER A 189 29.75 -29.80 -18.22
N GLY A 190 29.23 -29.25 -17.13
CA GLY A 190 29.94 -28.31 -16.26
C GLY A 190 29.86 -26.85 -16.72
N GLN A 191 28.97 -26.54 -17.66
CA GLN A 191 28.77 -25.19 -18.21
C GLN A 191 27.65 -24.46 -17.46
N TYR A 192 27.98 -23.94 -16.27
CA TYR A 192 27.01 -23.27 -15.40
C TYR A 192 26.78 -21.77 -15.74
N GLU A 193 27.46 -21.24 -16.75
CA GLU A 193 27.34 -19.83 -17.19
C GLU A 193 25.97 -19.50 -17.81
N LEU A 194 25.22 -20.53 -18.23
CA LEU A 194 23.89 -20.42 -18.82
C LEU A 194 22.75 -20.55 -17.78
N LEU A 195 23.08 -20.74 -16.51
CA LEU A 195 22.11 -20.76 -15.43
C LEU A 195 21.76 -19.33 -15.05
N SER A 196 20.47 -18.98 -15.04
CA SER A 196 20.02 -17.81 -14.29
C SER A 196 20.50 -17.97 -12.84
N PRO A 197 21.08 -16.94 -12.19
CA PRO A 197 21.31 -16.99 -10.76
C PRO A 197 20.00 -17.38 -10.10
N ILE A 198 19.99 -18.49 -9.37
CA ILE A 198 18.86 -18.80 -8.51
C ILE A 198 18.83 -17.62 -7.54
N ASP A 199 17.76 -16.82 -7.59
CA ASP A 199 17.59 -15.68 -6.69
C ASP A 199 17.81 -16.18 -5.27
N SER A 200 18.96 -15.81 -4.69
CA SER A 200 19.35 -16.05 -3.32
C SER A 200 18.53 -15.14 -2.41
N SER A 201 17.22 -15.32 -2.46
CA SER A 201 16.32 -14.76 -1.47
C SER A 201 16.23 -15.76 -0.31
N ASN A 202 16.98 -15.42 0.74
CA ASN A 202 16.72 -15.71 2.16
C ASN A 202 17.27 -16.93 2.90
N ASP A 203 18.13 -17.80 2.36
CA ASP A 203 18.82 -18.80 3.20
C ASP A 203 20.31 -18.50 3.38
N THR A 204 20.64 -17.82 4.47
CA THR A 204 22.02 -17.51 4.93
C THR A 204 22.77 -18.75 5.48
N SER A 205 22.33 -19.96 5.13
CA SER A 205 23.02 -21.22 5.43
C SER A 205 23.26 -22.07 4.17
N ALA A 206 23.04 -21.53 2.98
CA ALA A 206 23.39 -22.20 1.74
C ALA A 206 24.93 -22.24 1.62
N THR A 207 25.49 -23.43 1.85
CA THR A 207 26.86 -23.81 1.51
C THR A 207 27.24 -23.22 0.15
N PRO A 208 28.47 -22.70 -0.03
CA PRO A 208 28.88 -22.07 -1.28
C PRO A 208 28.53 -23.00 -2.43
N GLU A 209 27.82 -22.48 -3.44
CA GLU A 209 27.29 -23.23 -4.58
C GLU A 209 28.41 -24.04 -5.27
N VAL A 210 28.66 -25.25 -4.79
CA VAL A 210 29.61 -26.15 -5.42
C VAL A 210 28.89 -26.73 -6.63
N ARG A 211 29.10 -26.09 -7.77
CA ARG A 211 28.84 -26.62 -9.12
C ARG A 211 29.05 -28.14 -9.11
N LEU A 212 28.07 -28.93 -9.56
CA LEU A 212 28.07 -30.40 -9.41
C LEU A 212 29.39 -31.05 -9.87
N ARG A 213 29.99 -30.57 -10.97
CA ARG A 213 31.32 -31.04 -11.42
C ARG A 213 32.47 -30.69 -10.49
N ALA A 214 32.46 -29.53 -9.84
CA ALA A 214 33.47 -29.17 -8.86
C ALA A 214 33.38 -30.10 -7.63
N GLY A 215 32.15 -30.42 -7.20
CA GLY A 215 31.91 -31.38 -6.12
C GLY A 215 32.36 -32.79 -6.49
N LEU A 216 32.06 -33.23 -7.71
CA LEU A 216 32.53 -34.51 -8.24
C LEU A 216 34.06 -34.57 -8.28
N ARG A 217 34.72 -33.52 -8.79
CA ARG A 217 36.18 -33.44 -8.85
C ARG A 217 36.83 -33.50 -7.46
N GLN A 218 36.22 -32.87 -6.45
CA GLN A 218 36.72 -32.95 -5.09
C GLN A 218 36.63 -34.38 -4.54
N LYS A 219 35.53 -35.09 -4.79
CA LYS A 219 35.38 -36.49 -4.42
C LYS A 219 36.34 -37.41 -5.17
N ASP A 220 36.57 -37.17 -6.46
CA ASP A 220 37.55 -37.94 -7.25
C ASP A 220 38.99 -37.75 -6.73
N LEU A 221 39.36 -36.53 -6.34
CA LEU A 221 40.67 -36.25 -5.76
C LEU A 221 40.86 -36.95 -4.42
N PHE A 222 39.83 -36.91 -3.56
CA PHE A 222 39.85 -37.63 -2.29
C PHE A 222 40.00 -39.14 -2.50
N PHE A 223 39.22 -39.72 -3.44
CA PHE A 223 39.33 -41.14 -3.78
C PHE A 223 40.71 -41.50 -4.34
N ARG A 224 41.30 -40.67 -5.22
CA ARG A 224 42.65 -40.89 -5.75
C ARG A 224 43.70 -40.92 -4.65
N ALA A 225 43.64 -39.99 -3.70
CA ALA A 225 44.57 -39.95 -2.58
C ALA A 225 44.49 -41.24 -1.74
N GLU A 226 43.29 -41.75 -1.49
CA GLU A 226 43.08 -43.00 -0.75
C GLU A 226 43.65 -44.23 -1.49
N VAL A 227 43.44 -44.29 -2.82
CA VAL A 227 43.98 -45.37 -3.67
C VAL A 227 45.51 -45.32 -3.73
N GLU A 228 46.10 -44.13 -3.83
CA GLU A 228 47.56 -43.96 -3.81
C GLU A 228 48.16 -44.33 -2.45
N ALA A 229 47.53 -43.95 -1.35
CA ALA A 229 47.95 -44.36 0.00
C ALA A 229 47.92 -45.89 0.17
N THR A 230 46.91 -46.56 -0.40
CA THR A 230 46.80 -48.02 -0.36
C THR A 230 47.89 -48.69 -1.21
N LYS A 231 48.18 -48.18 -2.42
CA LYS A 231 49.28 -48.69 -3.26
C LYS A 231 50.66 -48.51 -2.63
N VAL A 232 50.89 -47.42 -1.91
CA VAL A 232 52.15 -47.18 -1.20
C VAL A 232 52.29 -48.14 -0.02
N ASN A 233 51.19 -48.48 0.68
CA ASN A 233 51.20 -49.54 1.69
C ASN A 233 51.47 -50.92 1.06
N ASP A 234 50.86 -51.27 -0.07
CA ASP A 234 51.12 -52.55 -0.75
C ASP A 234 52.58 -52.66 -1.25
N LEU A 235 53.23 -51.54 -1.62
CA LEU A 235 54.66 -51.53 -2.01
C LEU A 235 55.61 -51.59 -0.80
N LEU A 236 55.16 -51.15 0.38
CA LEU A 236 55.91 -51.29 1.64
C LEU A 236 55.72 -52.67 2.28
N GLU A 237 54.67 -53.42 1.92
CA GLU A 237 54.42 -54.78 2.43
C GLU A 237 55.22 -55.89 1.72
N PHE A 238 55.97 -55.59 0.66
CA PHE A 238 56.92 -56.55 0.06
C PHE A 238 58.30 -56.56 0.74
N GLY A 239 58.46 -55.84 1.85
CA GLY A 239 59.75 -55.65 2.52
C GLY A 239 59.71 -55.76 4.04
N ASP A 240 58.75 -56.45 4.66
CA ASP A 240 59.02 -57.24 5.87
C ASP A 240 57.79 -58.06 6.27
N SER A 241 58.03 -59.30 6.66
CA SER A 241 57.01 -60.30 6.88
C SER A 241 56.27 -60.15 8.23
N LEU A 242 54.96 -60.46 8.21
CA LEU A 242 54.10 -60.93 9.32
C LEU A 242 53.64 -59.93 10.41
N SER A 243 52.40 -59.43 10.29
CA SER A 243 51.33 -59.65 11.30
C SER A 243 49.96 -59.09 10.83
N PRO A 244 48.83 -59.73 11.16
CA PRO A 244 47.52 -59.29 10.68
C PRO A 244 47.01 -58.14 11.55
N LYS A 245 46.93 -56.93 11.00
CA LYS A 245 46.19 -55.83 11.64
C LYS A 245 44.74 -55.85 11.19
N LYS A 246 43.86 -56.04 12.19
CA LYS A 246 42.41 -55.89 12.13
C LYS A 246 42.00 -54.69 11.28
N VAL A 247 41.28 -54.94 10.20
CA VAL A 247 40.42 -53.95 9.55
C VAL A 247 39.26 -53.67 10.52
N VAL A 248 39.41 -52.62 11.33
CA VAL A 248 38.27 -52.02 12.02
C VAL A 248 37.54 -51.20 10.96
N VAL A 249 36.54 -51.83 10.33
CA VAL A 249 35.54 -51.13 9.55
C VAL A 249 34.87 -50.12 10.48
N GLY A 250 35.20 -48.85 10.32
CA GLY A 250 34.50 -47.72 10.93
C GLY A 250 33.09 -47.64 10.36
N GLY A 251 32.22 -48.53 10.82
CA GLY A 251 30.79 -48.48 10.57
C GLY A 251 30.17 -47.33 11.35
N GLN A 252 30.28 -46.10 10.84
CA GLN A 252 29.45 -44.99 11.32
C GLN A 252 28.77 -44.17 10.22
N ASP A 253 29.17 -44.27 8.94
CA ASP A 253 28.49 -43.51 7.87
C ASP A 253 27.49 -44.29 7.01
N LEU A 254 27.41 -45.62 7.15
CA LEU A 254 26.41 -46.43 6.42
C LEU A 254 25.03 -46.51 7.10
N LYS A 255 24.86 -45.95 8.31
CA LYS A 255 23.55 -45.89 8.98
C LYS A 255 22.68 -44.68 8.62
N ARG A 256 23.20 -43.72 7.84
CA ARG A 256 22.40 -42.58 7.35
C ARG A 256 21.81 -42.75 5.96
N MET A 257 22.20 -43.79 5.21
CA MET A 257 21.64 -44.09 3.88
C MET A 257 20.40 -45.01 3.89
N LEU A 258 20.02 -45.60 5.03
CA LEU A 258 18.86 -46.51 5.15
C LEU A 258 17.66 -45.92 5.90
N LEU A 259 17.65 -44.61 6.20
CA LEU A 259 16.55 -43.93 6.90
C LEU A 259 15.72 -42.97 6.03
N TRP A 260 15.92 -42.96 4.71
CA TRP A 260 15.10 -42.13 3.81
C TRP A 260 13.88 -42.86 3.21
N GLU A 261 13.71 -44.16 3.46
CA GLU A 261 12.63 -44.96 2.85
C GLU A 261 11.36 -45.11 3.72
N THR A 262 11.28 -44.44 4.87
CA THR A 262 10.07 -44.48 5.73
C THR A 262 9.73 -43.09 6.28
N ALA A 263 9.32 -42.17 5.42
CA ALA A 263 8.58 -40.97 5.81
C ALA A 263 7.96 -40.28 4.58
N LEU A 264 6.87 -40.86 4.06
CA LEU A 264 5.86 -40.12 3.30
C LEU A 264 4.59 -40.09 4.16
N PRO A 265 4.03 -38.92 4.48
CA PRO A 265 2.60 -38.80 4.76
C PRO A 265 1.76 -38.93 3.49
#